data_AF-A0A1G5C5H8-F1
#
_entry.id   AF-A0A1G5C5H8-F1
#
_cell.length_a   1.000
_cell.length_b   1.000
_cell.length_c   1.000
_cell.angle_alpha   90.00
_cell.angle_beta   90.00
_cell.angle_gamma   90.00
#
_symmetry.space_group_name_H-M   'P 1'
#
loop_
_entity.id
_entity.type
_entity.pdbx_description
1 polymer ?
#
loop_
_entity_poly.entity_id
_entity_poly.type
_entity_poly.pdbx_seq_one_letter_code
_entity_poly.pdbx_strand_id
1 'polypeptide(L)'
;MKRKDKFTVVSIIVTIVCILVSIIFFFLVPNKISIQWSAAEPSNIVSKTYIFIMPIISVLTLSIGKKIFRFVVYKYFQRENEKFISYLNMYFNIVFLTCELYVIAYVYGVRLTISSIILAEIVIGAAVGIKILKRR
;
A
#
# COMPACT_ATOMS: atom_id res chain seq x y z
N MET A 1 27.47 6.56 7.51
CA MET A 1 26.06 6.47 7.07
C MET A 1 25.69 5.00 6.89
N LYS A 2 24.78 4.42 7.71
CA LYS A 2 24.38 3.00 7.53
C LYS A 2 23.61 2.86 6.21
N ARG A 3 24.00 1.90 5.36
CA ARG A 3 23.31 1.59 4.10
C ARG A 3 21.89 1.14 4.41
N LYS A 4 20.88 1.81 3.82
CA LYS A 4 19.48 1.40 3.94
C LYS A 4 19.31 0.01 3.33
N ASP A 5 18.49 -0.84 3.96
CA ASP A 5 18.15 -2.14 3.41
C ASP A 5 17.30 -1.98 2.14
N LYS A 6 17.32 -3.03 1.29
CA LYS A 6 16.65 -3.00 -0.01
C LYS A 6 15.14 -2.74 0.11
N PHE A 7 14.47 -3.27 1.14
CA PHE A 7 13.03 -3.09 1.30
C PHE A 7 12.69 -1.63 1.64
N THR A 8 13.49 -0.98 2.49
CA THR A 8 13.33 0.45 2.76
C THR A 8 13.51 1.31 1.51
N VAL A 9 14.48 1.00 0.66
CA VAL A 9 14.68 1.74 -0.60
C VAL A 9 13.44 1.58 -1.49
N VAL A 10 12.91 0.36 -1.62
CA VAL A 10 11.68 0.11 -2.38
C VAL A 10 10.49 0.85 -1.75
N SER A 11 10.32 0.87 -0.43
CA SER A 11 9.26 1.65 0.22
C SER A 11 9.31 3.13 -0.16
N ILE A 12 10.51 3.73 -0.15
CA ILE A 12 10.68 5.14 -0.53
C ILE A 12 10.27 5.36 -1.99
N ILE A 13 10.71 4.49 -2.90
CA ILE A 13 10.36 4.58 -4.32
C ILE A 13 8.85 4.46 -4.51
N VAL A 14 8.21 3.48 -3.87
CA VAL A 14 6.76 3.28 -3.95
C VAL A 14 6.00 4.50 -3.41
N THR A 15 6.42 5.06 -2.27
CA THR A 15 5.81 6.29 -1.73
C THR A 15 5.94 7.47 -2.69
N ILE A 16 7.10 7.64 -3.33
CA ILE A 16 7.29 8.69 -4.35
C ILE A 16 6.33 8.45 -5.53
N VAL A 17 6.20 7.20 -5.97
CA VAL A 17 5.27 6.83 -7.05
C VAL A 17 3.82 7.13 -6.66
N CYS A 18 3.37 6.79 -5.45
CA CYS A 18 2.03 7.15 -4.96
C CYS A 18 1.80 8.67 -5.03
N ILE A 19 2.75 9.47 -4.56
CA ILE A 19 2.62 10.92 -4.59
C ILE A 19 2.51 11.43 -6.03
N LEU A 20 3.38 10.96 -6.93
CA LEU A 20 3.38 11.38 -8.34
C LEU A 20 2.10 10.98 -9.06
N VAL A 21 1.65 9.73 -8.88
CA VAL A 21 0.40 9.23 -9.47
C VAL A 21 -0.77 10.09 -9.01
N SER A 22 -0.90 10.35 -7.71
CA SER A 22 -1.95 11.21 -7.18
C SER A 22 -1.93 12.63 -7.72
N ILE A 23 -0.76 13.27 -7.80
CA ILE A 23 -0.62 14.62 -8.35
C ILE A 23 -1.04 14.65 -9.82
N ILE A 24 -0.54 13.71 -10.63
CA ILE A 24 -0.85 13.64 -12.07
C ILE A 24 -2.35 13.42 -12.26
N PHE A 25 -2.93 12.41 -11.61
CA PHE A 25 -4.32 12.04 -11.85
C PHE A 25 -5.32 13.00 -11.23
N PHE A 26 -4.96 13.79 -10.22
CA PHE A 26 -5.83 14.84 -9.68
C PHE A 26 -6.29 15.86 -10.73
N PHE A 27 -5.46 16.10 -11.76
CA PHE A 27 -5.81 16.98 -12.89
C PHE A 27 -6.59 16.28 -14.00
N LEU A 28 -6.57 14.94 -14.03
CA LEU A 28 -7.17 14.14 -15.10
C LEU A 28 -8.54 13.55 -14.72
N VAL A 29 -8.80 13.34 -13.43
CA VAL A 29 -10.07 12.77 -12.95
C VAL A 29 -11.19 13.82 -12.84
N PRO A 30 -12.47 13.43 -13.03
CA PRO A 30 -13.61 14.31 -12.81
C PRO A 30 -13.74 14.73 -11.34
N ASN A 31 -14.44 15.85 -11.08
CA ASN A 31 -14.61 16.41 -9.73
C ASN A 31 -15.25 15.45 -8.71
N LYS A 32 -16.07 14.52 -9.19
CA LYS A 32 -16.62 13.43 -8.39
C LYS A 32 -16.15 12.10 -8.97
N ILE A 33 -15.59 11.25 -8.12
CA ILE A 33 -15.13 9.91 -8.48
C ILE A 33 -15.99 8.86 -7.79
N SER A 34 -16.26 7.78 -8.49
CA SER A 34 -16.90 6.60 -7.92
C SER A 34 -15.82 5.67 -7.37
N ILE A 35 -16.11 5.03 -6.24
CA ILE A 35 -15.18 4.10 -5.59
C ILE A 35 -15.89 2.77 -5.37
N GLN A 36 -15.12 1.69 -5.57
CA GLN A 36 -15.64 0.35 -5.39
C GLN A 36 -14.71 -0.65 -4.74
N TRP A 37 -15.14 -1.26 -3.64
CA TRP A 37 -14.31 -2.19 -2.86
C TRP A 37 -14.72 -3.67 -2.97
N SER A 38 -16.01 -4.00 -2.97
CA SER A 38 -16.49 -5.39 -2.80
C SER A 38 -17.43 -5.95 -3.88
N ALA A 39 -18.13 -5.13 -4.66
CA ALA A 39 -19.12 -5.58 -5.66
C ALA A 39 -18.89 -4.96 -7.06
N ALA A 40 -19.82 -5.13 -8.01
CA ALA A 40 -19.73 -4.52 -9.35
C ALA A 40 -20.29 -3.08 -9.44
N GLU A 41 -21.18 -2.69 -8.52
CA GLU A 41 -21.82 -1.37 -8.50
C GLU A 41 -21.10 -0.38 -7.59
N PRO A 42 -20.93 0.90 -7.98
CA PRO A 42 -20.19 1.87 -7.18
C PRO A 42 -20.81 2.07 -5.81
N SER A 43 -20.04 1.73 -4.78
CA SER A 43 -20.45 1.79 -3.37
C SER A 43 -20.64 3.22 -2.89
N ASN A 44 -19.85 4.17 -3.43
CA ASN A 44 -19.88 5.57 -3.03
C ASN A 44 -19.39 6.50 -4.15
N ILE A 45 -19.95 7.72 -4.19
CA ILE A 45 -19.46 8.82 -5.01
C ILE A 45 -18.83 9.85 -4.07
N VAL A 46 -17.56 10.18 -4.28
CA VAL A 46 -16.79 11.09 -3.43
C VAL A 46 -16.11 12.21 -4.23
N SER A 47 -15.58 13.20 -3.53
CA SER A 47 -14.72 14.23 -4.13
C SER A 47 -13.44 13.64 -4.71
N LYS A 48 -12.94 14.20 -5.82
CA LYS A 48 -11.65 13.83 -6.42
C LYS A 48 -10.45 13.97 -5.48
N THR A 49 -10.57 14.76 -4.41
CA THR A 49 -9.55 14.87 -3.36
C THR A 49 -9.27 13.54 -2.67
N TYR A 50 -10.18 12.57 -2.76
CA TYR A 50 -9.99 11.22 -2.22
C TYR A 50 -8.77 10.50 -2.80
N ILE A 51 -8.31 10.85 -4.01
CA ILE A 51 -7.10 10.28 -4.62
C ILE A 51 -5.88 10.42 -3.69
N PHE A 52 -5.82 11.48 -2.87
CA PHE A 52 -4.73 11.72 -1.94
C PHE A 52 -4.75 10.85 -0.68
N ILE A 53 -5.77 10.04 -0.43
CA ILE A 53 -5.81 9.22 0.80
C ILE A 53 -4.70 8.16 0.80
N MET A 54 -4.51 7.45 -0.31
CA MET A 54 -3.48 6.40 -0.41
C MET A 54 -2.04 6.94 -0.29
N PRO A 55 -1.62 8.03 -0.96
CA PRO A 55 -0.28 8.58 -0.76
C PRO A 55 -0.08 9.14 0.66
N ILE A 56 -1.10 9.72 1.30
CA ILE A 56 -0.99 10.18 2.70
C ILE A 56 -0.72 8.98 3.61
N ILE A 57 -1.49 7.90 3.49
CA ILE A 57 -1.28 6.68 4.27
C ILE A 57 0.09 6.06 3.98
N SER A 58 0.55 6.09 2.72
CA SER A 58 1.89 5.62 2.33
C SER A 58 3.00 6.42 3.02
N VAL A 59 2.92 7.76 3.04
CA VAL A 59 3.88 8.63 3.74
C VAL A 59 3.89 8.37 5.25
N LEU A 60 2.72 8.22 5.86
CA LEU A 60 2.59 7.89 7.28
C LEU A 60 3.22 6.53 7.60
N THR A 61 2.99 5.54 6.74
CA THR A 61 3.56 4.20 6.86
C THR A 61 5.08 4.23 6.70
N LEU A 62 5.61 4.98 5.73
CA LEU A 62 7.05 5.17 5.57
C LEU A 62 7.70 5.76 6.83
N SER A 63 7.02 6.71 7.48
CA SER A 63 7.56 7.49 8.60
C SER A 63 7.43 6.77 9.96
N ILE A 64 6.25 6.24 10.27
CA ILE A 64 5.90 5.70 11.59
C ILE A 64 5.66 4.18 11.53
N GLY A 65 5.35 3.63 10.35
CA GLY A 65 5.01 2.22 10.15
C GLY A 65 6.08 1.27 10.69
N LYS A 66 7.38 1.55 10.51
CA LYS A 66 8.45 0.73 11.10
C LYS A 66 8.36 0.61 12.62
N LYS A 67 8.03 1.70 13.33
CA LYS A 67 7.88 1.68 14.80
C LYS A 67 6.69 0.82 15.20
N ILE A 68 5.57 0.97 14.49
CA ILE A 68 4.35 0.18 14.71
C ILE A 68 4.62 -1.30 14.46
N PHE A 69 5.22 -1.65 13.33
CA PHE A 69 5.52 -3.04 12.98
C PHE A 69 6.55 -3.65 13.93
N ARG A 70 7.55 -2.89 14.39
CA ARG A 70 8.48 -3.39 15.43
C ARG A 70 7.72 -3.76 16.69
N PHE A 71 6.83 -2.89 17.17
CA PHE A 71 6.01 -3.15 18.35
C PHE A 71 5.15 -4.41 18.17
N VAL A 72 4.44 -4.52 17.04
CA VAL A 72 3.57 -5.67 16.74
C VAL A 72 4.38 -6.95 16.65
N VAL A 73 5.48 -6.97 15.88
CA VAL A 73 6.31 -8.16 15.71
C VAL A 73 6.91 -8.60 17.03
N TYR A 74 7.42 -7.67 17.83
CA TYR A 74 7.96 -8.00 19.16
C TYR A 74 6.87 -8.58 20.07
N LYS A 75 5.68 -7.97 20.11
CA LYS A 75 4.56 -8.42 20.94
C LYS A 75 4.15 -9.88 20.63
N TYR A 76 4.04 -10.25 19.35
CA TYR A 76 3.53 -11.56 18.95
C TYR A 76 4.60 -12.64 18.76
N PHE A 77 5.81 -12.26 18.34
CA PHE A 77 6.88 -13.22 18.04
C PHE A 77 8.02 -13.20 19.07
N GLN A 78 8.01 -12.25 20.01
CA GLN A 78 9.03 -12.08 21.07
C GLN A 78 10.46 -11.99 20.49
N ARG A 79 10.58 -11.39 19.30
CA ARG A 79 11.83 -11.31 18.53
C ARG A 79 11.91 -9.99 17.76
N GLU A 80 13.11 -9.43 17.68
CA GLU A 80 13.41 -8.33 16.77
C GLU A 80 13.93 -8.88 15.44
N ASN A 81 13.21 -8.64 14.34
CA ASN A 81 13.64 -8.99 12.99
C ASN A 81 13.49 -7.77 12.07
N GLU A 82 14.51 -6.92 12.05
CA GLU A 82 14.52 -5.66 11.29
C GLU A 82 14.31 -5.85 9.79
N LYS A 83 14.75 -6.99 9.24
CA LYS A 83 14.54 -7.33 7.84
C LYS A 83 13.07 -7.63 7.56
N PHE A 84 12.41 -8.38 8.44
CA PHE A 84 10.97 -8.66 8.37
C PHE A 84 10.14 -7.38 8.60
N ILE A 85 10.52 -6.53 9.55
CA ILE A 85 9.87 -5.24 9.80
C ILE A 85 9.95 -4.33 8.57
N SER A 86 11.13 -4.25 7.93
CA SER A 86 11.30 -3.44 6.72
C SER A 86 10.54 -4.04 5.52
N TYR A 87 10.44 -5.37 5.45
CA TYR A 87 9.59 -6.07 4.48
C TYR A 87 8.11 -5.73 4.66
N LEU A 88 7.58 -5.80 5.89
CA LEU A 88 6.18 -5.44 6.17
C LEU A 88 5.90 -4.00 5.74
N ASN A 89 6.79 -3.07 6.09
CA ASN A 89 6.66 -1.67 5.69
C ASN A 89 6.61 -1.48 4.17
N MET A 90 7.43 -2.22 3.43
CA MET A 90 7.40 -2.22 1.97
C MET A 90 6.11 -2.84 1.43
N TYR A 91 5.70 -3.99 1.97
CA TYR A 91 4.50 -4.71 1.54
C TYR A 91 3.25 -3.83 1.65
N PHE A 92 3.03 -3.18 2.80
CA PHE A 92 1.88 -2.29 2.97
C PHE A 92 1.92 -1.10 2.01
N ASN A 93 3.09 -0.52 1.74
CA ASN A 93 3.22 0.55 0.75
C ASN A 93 2.84 0.10 -0.67
N ILE A 94 3.18 -1.15 -1.06
CA ILE A 94 2.76 -1.72 -2.35
C ILE A 94 1.23 -1.86 -2.40
N VAL A 95 0.61 -2.39 -1.34
CA VAL A 95 -0.85 -2.52 -1.27
C VAL A 95 -1.54 -1.16 -1.41
N PHE A 96 -1.00 -0.10 -0.78
CA PHE A 96 -1.55 1.25 -0.94
C PHE A 96 -1.45 1.78 -2.37
N LEU A 97 -0.32 1.55 -3.06
CA LEU A 97 -0.18 1.89 -4.47
C LEU A 97 -1.19 1.12 -5.33
N THR A 98 -1.41 -0.17 -5.06
CA THR A 98 -2.41 -0.98 -5.77
C THR A 98 -3.81 -0.43 -5.57
N CYS A 99 -4.18 -0.07 -4.33
CA CYS A 99 -5.46 0.59 -4.06
C CYS A 99 -5.60 1.92 -4.81
N GLU A 100 -4.55 2.73 -4.86
CA GLU A 100 -4.55 4.01 -5.58
C GLU A 100 -4.77 3.84 -7.08
N LEU A 101 -3.97 2.97 -7.71
CA LEU A 101 -4.07 2.66 -9.13
C LEU A 101 -5.43 2.09 -9.49
N TYR A 102 -5.99 1.27 -8.60
CA TYR A 102 -7.34 0.74 -8.79
C TYR A 102 -8.40 1.83 -8.74
N VAL A 103 -8.36 2.75 -7.76
CA VAL A 103 -9.31 3.87 -7.69
C VAL A 103 -9.28 4.69 -8.98
N ILE A 104 -8.09 4.95 -9.50
CA ILE A 104 -7.90 5.65 -10.78
C ILE A 104 -8.45 4.82 -11.95
N ALA A 105 -8.09 3.54 -12.04
CA ALA A 105 -8.56 2.66 -13.10
C ALA A 105 -10.08 2.53 -13.12
N TYR A 106 -10.72 2.52 -11.94
CA TYR A 106 -12.17 2.46 -11.81
C TYR A 106 -12.85 3.71 -12.37
N VAL A 107 -12.27 4.89 -12.16
CA VAL A 107 -12.73 6.16 -12.77
C VAL A 107 -12.76 6.06 -14.30
N TYR A 108 -11.78 5.36 -14.90
CA TYR A 108 -11.69 5.16 -16.35
C TYR A 108 -12.45 3.92 -16.87
N GLY A 109 -13.29 3.29 -16.06
CA GLY A 109 -14.19 2.22 -16.53
C GLY A 109 -13.72 0.80 -16.23
N VAL A 110 -12.61 0.59 -15.52
CA VAL A 110 -12.23 -0.75 -15.07
C VAL A 110 -13.24 -1.23 -14.01
N ARG A 111 -13.77 -2.45 -14.17
CA ARG A 111 -14.80 -3.05 -13.30
C ARG A 111 -14.33 -4.39 -12.72
N LEU A 112 -13.09 -4.45 -12.28
CA LEU A 112 -12.57 -5.59 -11.53
C LEU A 112 -12.93 -5.43 -10.05
N THR A 113 -13.12 -6.52 -9.33
CA THR A 113 -13.28 -6.47 -7.87
C THR A 113 -11.91 -6.27 -7.23
N ILE A 114 -11.59 -5.10 -6.67
CA ILE A 114 -10.30 -4.90 -5.97
C ILE A 114 -10.04 -5.93 -4.87
N SER A 115 -11.11 -6.43 -4.23
CA SER A 115 -11.03 -7.52 -3.25
C SER A 115 -10.24 -8.74 -3.76
N SER A 116 -10.38 -9.12 -5.03
CA SER A 116 -9.63 -10.25 -5.60
C SER A 116 -8.14 -9.92 -5.84
N ILE A 117 -7.84 -8.67 -6.20
CA ILE A 117 -6.46 -8.19 -6.38
C ILE A 117 -5.75 -8.17 -5.03
N ILE A 118 -6.37 -7.58 -4.01
CA ILE A 118 -5.82 -7.52 -2.65
C ILE A 118 -5.66 -8.93 -2.08
N LEU A 119 -6.61 -9.85 -2.32
CA LEU A 119 -6.48 -11.23 -1.86
C LEU A 119 -5.24 -11.91 -2.45
N ALA A 120 -4.97 -11.72 -3.74
CA ALA A 120 -3.77 -12.25 -4.39
C ALA A 120 -2.50 -11.64 -3.79
N GLU A 121 -2.48 -10.32 -3.54
CA GLU A 121 -1.36 -9.64 -2.88
C GLU A 121 -1.11 -10.17 -1.46
N ILE A 122 -2.17 -10.42 -0.68
CA ILE A 122 -2.07 -10.99 0.66
C ILE A 122 -1.48 -12.38 0.63
N VAL A 123 -1.92 -13.25 -0.29
CA VAL A 123 -1.39 -14.61 -0.40
C VAL A 123 0.10 -14.60 -0.74
N ILE A 124 0.50 -13.80 -1.73
CA ILE A 124 1.91 -13.66 -2.13
C ILE A 124 2.74 -13.02 -1.00
N GLY A 125 2.22 -11.95 -0.40
CA GLY A 125 2.84 -11.23 0.69
C GLY A 125 3.04 -12.08 1.93
N ALA A 126 2.07 -12.93 2.27
CA ALA A 126 2.17 -13.89 3.36
C ALA A 126 3.23 -14.96 3.07
N ALA A 127 3.23 -15.55 1.86
CA ALA A 127 4.18 -16.57 1.47
C ALA A 127 5.64 -16.07 1.54
N VAL A 128 5.90 -14.88 1.00
CA VAL A 128 7.22 -14.23 1.07
C VAL A 128 7.57 -13.84 2.50
N GLY A 129 6.61 -13.29 3.25
CA GLY A 129 6.79 -12.91 4.65
C GLY A 129 7.19 -14.08 5.55
N ILE A 130 6.51 -15.23 5.42
CA ILE A 130 6.84 -16.46 6.15
C ILE A 130 8.26 -16.93 5.81
N LYS A 131 8.66 -16.87 4.53
CA LYS A 131 10.00 -17.25 4.10
C LYS A 131 11.08 -16.33 4.68
N ILE A 132 10.83 -15.03 4.77
CA ILE A 132 11.75 -14.07 5.40
C ILE A 132 11.79 -14.29 6.92
N LEU A 133 10.67 -14.59 7.55
CA LEU A 133 10.60 -14.84 8.99
C LEU A 133 11.34 -16.12 9.38
N LYS A 134 11.31 -17.16 8.53
CA LYS A 134 12.01 -18.44 8.75
C LYS A 134 13.50 -18.42 8.40
N ARG A 135 13.92 -17.59 7.44
CA ARG A 135 15.34 -17.43 7.06
C ARG A 135 16.04 -16.55 8.10
N ARG A 136 16.77 -17.19 9.02
CA ARG A 136 17.73 -16.53 9.92
C ARG A 136 18.78 -15.77 9.11
#